data_AF-A0A7W6GMP2-F1
#
_entry.id   AF-A0A7W6GMP2-F1
#
_cell.length_a   1.000
_cell.length_b   1.000
_cell.length_c   1.000
_cell.angle_alpha   90.00
_cell.angle_beta   90.00
_cell.angle_gamma   90.00
#
_symmetry.space_group_name_H-M   'P 1'
#
loop_
_entity.id
_entity.type
_entity.pdbx_description
1 polymer ?
#
loop_
_entity_poly.entity_id
_entity_poly.type
_entity_poly.pdbx_seq_one_letter_code
_entity_poly.pdbx_strand_id
1 'polypeptide(L)'
;MRYPLLAATMLALVLTACGGNPDSMNGAAADNSAAPGVESIEDNDSINMAGAAPAVLPTDAWVGRWTGPEGLFLDIQPAPDGRPGQYAIINRDNLDREANYSGIADGEAIRFDRDGRQLTLRPGKGDETGFKYLAGKTDCLIVEVAKEGYCR
;
A
#
# COMPACT_ATOMS: atom_id res chain seq x y z
N MET A 1 -25.57 17.83 -41.21
CA MET A 1 -26.17 16.48 -41.15
C MET A 1 -26.92 16.36 -39.83
N ARG A 2 -28.15 15.84 -39.88
CA ARG A 2 -29.21 15.90 -38.85
C ARG A 2 -29.47 14.48 -38.29
N TYR A 3 -29.46 14.37 -36.94
CA TYR A 3 -30.08 13.35 -36.04
C TYR A 3 -29.65 11.86 -36.14
N PRO A 4 -29.91 10.99 -35.12
CA PRO A 4 -30.57 11.16 -33.79
C PRO A 4 -29.73 10.62 -32.59
N LEU A 5 -29.93 10.91 -31.29
CA LEU A 5 -31.09 10.77 -30.36
C LEU A 5 -31.66 9.34 -30.23
N LEU A 6 -31.04 8.50 -29.38
CA LEU A 6 -31.56 7.24 -28.85
C LEU A 6 -31.13 7.17 -27.37
N ALA A 7 -32.05 7.41 -26.44
CA ALA A 7 -32.97 6.46 -25.82
C ALA A 7 -32.35 5.81 -24.57
N ALA A 8 -32.84 6.29 -23.41
CA ALA A 8 -32.54 5.80 -22.09
C ALA A 8 -33.16 4.42 -21.85
N THR A 9 -32.41 3.52 -21.20
CA THR A 9 -32.93 2.33 -20.53
C THR A 9 -32.21 2.16 -19.21
N MET A 10 -32.86 2.58 -18.12
CA MET A 10 -32.57 2.10 -16.78
C MET A 10 -32.99 0.64 -16.69
N LEU A 11 -32.10 -0.23 -16.23
CA LEU A 11 -32.46 -1.56 -15.75
C LEU A 11 -31.83 -1.76 -14.37
N ALA A 12 -32.66 -1.66 -13.34
CA ALA A 12 -32.32 -1.99 -11.97
C ALA A 12 -32.23 -3.52 -11.82
N LEU A 13 -31.08 -4.03 -11.40
CA LEU A 13 -30.95 -5.41 -10.92
C LEU A 13 -30.84 -5.44 -9.39
N VAL A 14 -31.61 -6.37 -8.85
CA VAL A 14 -32.01 -6.58 -7.46
C VAL A 14 -30.87 -7.23 -6.67
N LEU A 15 -30.59 -6.73 -5.46
CA LEU A 15 -29.74 -7.40 -4.48
C LEU A 15 -30.57 -8.45 -3.72
N THR A 16 -30.22 -9.73 -3.87
CA THR A 16 -30.63 -10.84 -3.00
C THR A 16 -29.39 -11.42 -2.33
N ALA A 17 -29.03 -10.89 -1.16
CA ALA A 17 -28.03 -11.51 -0.28
C ALA A 17 -28.76 -12.31 0.81
N CYS A 18 -28.63 -13.64 0.76
CA CYS A 18 -29.10 -14.56 1.79
C CYS A 18 -28.38 -14.28 3.10
N GLY A 19 -29.13 -13.90 4.14
CA GLY A 19 -28.67 -13.87 5.51
C GLY A 19 -28.44 -15.28 6.04
N GLY A 20 -27.21 -15.56 6.47
CA GLY A 20 -26.85 -16.75 7.22
C GLY A 20 -27.34 -16.65 8.66
N ASN A 21 -27.97 -17.72 9.13
CA ASN A 21 -28.41 -17.94 10.49
C ASN A 21 -27.28 -18.56 11.32
N PRO A 22 -26.90 -17.97 12.46
CA PRO A 22 -26.35 -18.75 13.55
C PRO A 22 -27.31 -18.75 14.76
N ASP A 23 -28.14 -19.79 14.82
CA ASP A 23 -28.59 -20.33 16.11
C ASP A 23 -27.36 -20.87 16.85
N SER A 24 -26.79 -20.07 17.76
CA SER A 24 -25.92 -20.60 18.81
C SER A 24 -26.67 -20.49 20.13
N MET A 25 -27.10 -21.66 20.58
CA MET A 25 -27.89 -21.86 21.78
C MET A 25 -27.11 -21.42 23.02
N ASN A 26 -27.73 -20.50 23.75
CA ASN A 26 -27.40 -20.10 25.10
C ASN A 26 -27.60 -21.30 26.06
N GLY A 27 -26.52 -22.05 26.31
CA GLY A 27 -26.47 -23.10 27.32
C GLY A 27 -25.87 -22.57 28.62
N ALA A 28 -26.68 -21.87 29.42
CA ALA A 28 -26.37 -21.62 30.82
C ALA A 28 -26.55 -22.93 31.60
N ALA A 29 -25.44 -23.52 32.05
CA ALA A 29 -25.43 -24.51 33.11
C ALA A 29 -24.38 -24.08 34.14
N ALA A 30 -24.89 -23.55 35.25
CA ALA A 30 -24.13 -23.37 36.47
C ALA A 30 -23.88 -24.74 37.10
N ASP A 31 -22.64 -25.03 37.45
CA ASP A 31 -22.34 -25.87 38.60
C ASP A 31 -21.02 -25.39 39.23
N ASN A 32 -21.10 -25.04 40.51
CA ASN A 32 -19.99 -24.64 41.36
C ASN A 32 -19.82 -25.74 42.40
N SER A 33 -18.66 -26.40 42.46
CA SER A 33 -18.06 -26.86 43.72
C SER A 33 -16.60 -27.29 43.59
N ALA A 34 -15.77 -26.62 44.41
CA ALA A 34 -14.58 -27.08 45.13
C ALA A 34 -13.17 -27.05 44.49
N ALA A 35 -12.37 -26.14 45.05
CA ALA A 35 -10.92 -25.82 45.03
C ALA A 35 -9.96 -27.02 45.34
N PRO A 36 -8.61 -26.93 45.24
CA PRO A 36 -7.76 -25.72 45.40
C PRO A 36 -6.55 -25.54 44.46
N GLY A 37 -6.03 -24.31 44.39
CA GLY A 37 -4.76 -23.99 43.74
C GLY A 37 -4.77 -22.59 43.12
N VAL A 38 -4.57 -21.58 43.97
CA VAL A 38 -4.42 -20.18 43.55
C VAL A 38 -3.06 -20.00 42.86
N GLU A 39 -3.07 -19.95 41.53
CA GLU A 39 -2.14 -19.11 40.80
C GLU A 39 -2.98 -18.04 40.10
N SER A 40 -3.01 -16.86 40.71
CA SER A 40 -3.59 -15.66 40.10
C SER A 40 -2.64 -15.23 38.98
N ILE A 41 -2.83 -15.79 37.78
CA ILE A 41 -2.33 -15.14 36.58
C ILE A 41 -3.28 -13.98 36.35
N GLU A 42 -2.94 -12.84 36.93
CA GLU A 42 -3.39 -11.54 36.45
C GLU A 42 -2.76 -11.35 35.07
N ASP A 43 -3.30 -12.02 34.05
CA ASP A 43 -3.21 -11.52 32.68
C ASP A 43 -4.11 -10.29 32.64
N ASN A 44 -3.58 -9.20 33.20
CA ASN A 44 -3.98 -7.85 32.88
C ASN A 44 -3.54 -7.61 31.43
N ASP A 45 -4.22 -8.26 30.49
CA ASP A 45 -4.20 -7.91 29.08
C ASP A 45 -5.12 -6.69 28.91
N SER A 46 -4.74 -5.61 29.61
CA SER A 46 -5.21 -4.28 29.32
C SER A 46 -4.57 -3.88 28.00
N ILE A 47 -5.13 -4.35 26.89
CA ILE A 47 -5.00 -3.69 25.60
C ILE A 47 -5.62 -2.31 25.79
N ASN A 48 -4.76 -1.36 26.21
CA ASN A 48 -5.00 0.05 26.08
C ASN A 48 -5.25 0.32 24.61
N MET A 49 -6.53 0.26 24.20
CA MET A 49 -7.08 0.89 23.02
C MET A 49 -7.04 2.42 23.19
N ALA A 50 -5.89 2.95 23.60
CA ALA A 50 -5.54 4.34 23.50
C ALA A 50 -4.76 4.47 22.19
N GLY A 51 -5.50 4.76 21.12
CA GLY A 51 -5.01 5.11 19.77
C GLY A 51 -3.58 4.65 19.46
N ALA A 52 -3.42 3.41 19.01
CA ALA A 52 -2.15 2.95 18.47
C ALA A 52 -1.73 3.92 17.36
N ALA A 53 -0.59 4.61 17.57
CA ALA A 53 0.00 5.41 16.52
C ALA A 53 0.19 4.55 15.27
N PRO A 54 -0.03 5.09 14.06
CA PRO A 54 0.16 4.32 12.84
C PRO A 54 1.57 3.74 12.83
N ALA A 55 1.68 2.44 12.53
CA ALA A 55 2.98 1.78 12.41
C ALA A 55 3.79 2.47 11.31
N VAL A 56 4.99 2.92 11.63
CA VAL A 56 5.93 3.50 10.67
C VAL A 56 6.41 2.38 9.76
N LEU A 57 6.24 2.54 8.44
CA LEU A 57 6.65 1.57 7.46
C LEU A 57 8.07 1.89 6.95
N PRO A 58 8.90 0.88 6.61
CA PRO A 58 10.22 1.13 6.03
C PRO A 58 10.17 2.02 4.79
N THR A 59 9.11 1.90 3.99
CA THR A 59 8.86 2.69 2.79
C THR A 59 8.59 4.17 3.06
N ASP A 60 8.24 4.56 4.29
CA ASP A 60 8.09 5.96 4.67
C ASP A 60 9.44 6.72 4.60
N ALA A 61 10.56 6.01 4.76
CA ALA A 61 11.91 6.57 4.61
C ALA A 61 12.24 6.96 3.16
N TRP A 62 11.39 6.62 2.20
CA TRP A 62 11.58 6.92 0.78
C TRP A 62 10.86 8.17 0.32
N VAL A 63 10.07 8.79 1.20
CA VAL A 63 9.41 10.08 0.90
C VAL A 63 10.46 11.11 0.51
N GLY A 64 10.18 11.81 -0.60
CA GLY A 64 11.04 12.80 -1.22
C GLY A 64 11.44 12.44 -2.65
N ARG A 65 12.36 13.26 -3.15
CA ARG A 65 12.86 13.22 -4.52
C ARG A 65 14.05 12.26 -4.66
N TRP A 66 13.99 11.41 -5.68
CA TRP A 66 15.06 10.53 -6.14
C TRP A 66 15.46 10.90 -7.56
N THR A 67 16.76 10.98 -7.82
CA THR A 67 17.31 11.54 -9.07
C THR A 67 17.75 10.43 -10.02
N GLY A 68 17.35 10.55 -11.28
CA GLY A 68 17.83 9.77 -12.41
C GLY A 68 18.75 10.59 -13.32
N PRO A 69 19.30 9.98 -14.39
CA PRO A 69 20.08 10.71 -15.38
C PRO A 69 19.23 11.75 -16.11
N GLU A 70 19.85 12.77 -16.71
CA GLU A 70 19.23 13.69 -17.70
C GLU A 70 17.93 14.40 -17.23
N GLY A 71 17.75 14.58 -15.92
CA GLY A 71 16.58 15.24 -15.36
C GLY A 71 15.38 14.31 -15.12
N LEU A 72 15.55 13.00 -15.30
CA LEU A 72 14.60 11.98 -14.85
C LEU A 72 14.49 11.95 -13.33
N PHE A 73 13.32 11.59 -12.82
CA PHE A 73 13.11 11.52 -11.38
C PHE A 73 11.96 10.62 -10.97
N LEU A 74 11.98 10.30 -9.68
CA LEU A 74 10.88 9.74 -8.94
C LEU A 74 10.68 10.59 -7.69
N ASP A 75 9.47 11.08 -7.45
CA ASP A 75 9.11 11.82 -6.25
C ASP A 75 8.00 11.07 -5.53
N ILE A 76 8.25 10.72 -4.28
CA ILE A 76 7.34 9.93 -3.44
C ILE A 76 6.85 10.82 -2.33
N GLN A 77 5.53 10.99 -2.21
CA GLN A 77 4.91 11.74 -1.13
C GLN A 77 3.89 10.85 -0.41
N PRO A 78 3.55 11.13 0.87
CA PRO A 78 2.39 10.52 1.49
C PRO A 78 1.14 10.73 0.62
N ALA A 79 0.25 9.74 0.57
CA ALA A 79 -1.00 9.91 -0.14
C ALA A 79 -1.81 11.10 0.43
N PRO A 80 -2.56 11.85 -0.40
CA PRO A 80 -3.32 13.02 0.07
C PRO A 80 -4.38 12.71 1.13
N ASP A 81 -4.84 11.45 1.21
CA ASP A 81 -5.77 10.97 2.22
C ASP A 81 -5.12 10.63 3.57
N GLY A 82 -3.79 10.70 3.66
CA GLY A 82 -3.01 10.45 4.86
C GLY A 82 -3.01 9.01 5.35
N ARG A 83 -3.48 8.04 4.54
CA ARG A 83 -3.51 6.64 4.96
C ARG A 83 -2.09 6.05 4.98
N PRO A 84 -1.66 5.41 6.09
CA PRO A 84 -0.35 4.78 6.17
C PRO A 84 -0.14 3.76 5.05
N GLY A 85 1.08 3.72 4.51
CA GLY A 85 1.45 2.80 3.43
C GLY A 85 0.83 3.13 2.08
N GLN A 86 0.23 4.31 1.90
CA GLN A 86 -0.22 4.80 0.60
C GLN A 86 0.58 6.03 0.22
N TYR A 87 0.98 6.09 -1.04
CA TYR A 87 1.88 7.11 -1.56
C TYR A 87 1.34 7.72 -2.85
N ALA A 88 1.54 9.03 -3.00
CA ALA A 88 1.46 9.70 -4.29
C ALA A 88 2.86 9.66 -4.93
N ILE A 89 2.94 9.17 -6.16
CA ILE A 89 4.19 9.04 -6.90
C ILE A 89 4.13 9.95 -8.12
N ILE A 90 5.07 10.87 -8.26
CA ILE A 90 5.30 11.61 -9.52
C ILE A 90 6.56 11.02 -10.16
N ASN A 91 6.46 10.58 -11.40
CA ASN A 91 7.56 9.93 -12.08
C ASN A 91 7.74 10.49 -13.49
N ARG A 92 8.98 10.91 -13.77
CA ARG A 92 9.48 11.23 -15.10
C ARG A 92 10.52 10.18 -15.45
N ASP A 93 10.07 9.14 -16.15
CA ASP A 93 10.88 7.98 -16.52
C ASP A 93 11.50 8.08 -17.91
N ASN A 94 11.06 9.06 -18.70
CA ASN A 94 11.72 9.48 -19.93
C ASN A 94 11.59 11.00 -20.11
N LEU A 95 12.22 11.54 -21.16
CA LEU A 95 12.27 12.98 -21.39
C LEU A 95 10.93 13.58 -21.84
N ASP A 96 10.02 12.76 -22.34
CA ASP A 96 8.77 13.19 -22.96
C ASP A 96 7.54 13.01 -22.06
N ARG A 97 7.69 12.28 -20.94
CA ARG A 97 6.58 11.90 -20.06
C ARG A 97 6.90 12.15 -18.60
N GLU A 98 5.99 12.87 -17.94
CA GLU A 98 5.87 12.94 -16.48
C GLU A 98 4.42 12.61 -16.11
N ALA A 99 4.23 11.74 -15.13
CA ALA A 99 2.89 11.27 -14.75
C ALA A 99 2.79 10.99 -13.24
N ASN A 100 1.54 10.91 -12.77
CA ASN A 100 1.20 10.65 -11.37
C ASN A 100 0.66 9.23 -11.22
N TYR A 101 1.04 8.56 -10.13
CA TYR A 101 0.65 7.20 -9.79
C TYR A 101 0.29 7.09 -8.32
N SER A 102 -0.53 6.08 -7.99
CA SER A 102 -0.79 5.68 -6.60
C SER A 102 0.08 4.48 -6.25
N GLY A 103 0.85 4.60 -5.18
CA GLY A 103 1.69 3.55 -4.63
C GLY A 103 1.08 2.96 -3.36
N ILE A 104 1.30 1.67 -3.14
CA ILE A 104 0.89 0.95 -1.92
C ILE A 104 2.10 0.18 -1.39
N ALA A 105 2.40 0.34 -0.11
CA ALA A 105 3.42 -0.44 0.59
C ALA A 105 3.11 -1.95 0.51
N ASP A 106 4.15 -2.73 0.28
CA ASP A 106 4.14 -4.18 0.20
C ASP A 106 5.42 -4.71 0.86
N GLY A 107 5.39 -4.81 2.20
CA GLY A 107 6.57 -5.11 2.99
C GLY A 107 7.64 -4.03 2.83
N GLU A 108 8.79 -4.39 2.27
CA GLU A 108 9.92 -3.48 2.02
C GLU A 108 9.89 -2.87 0.61
N ALA A 109 8.72 -2.85 -0.04
CA ALA A 109 8.56 -2.35 -1.39
C ALA A 109 7.32 -1.47 -1.55
N ILE A 110 7.23 -0.69 -2.63
CA ILE A 110 6.01 0.02 -3.03
C ILE A 110 5.55 -0.54 -4.38
N ARG A 111 4.33 -1.09 -4.43
CA ARG A 111 3.70 -1.49 -5.70
C ARG A 111 2.88 -0.34 -6.27
N PHE A 112 2.92 -0.16 -7.59
CA PHE A 112 2.13 0.83 -8.31
C PHE A 112 1.87 0.34 -9.74
N ASP A 113 0.77 0.78 -10.35
CA ASP A 113 0.43 0.42 -11.73
C ASP A 113 0.85 1.53 -12.71
N ARG A 114 1.62 1.16 -13.74
CA ARG A 114 2.03 2.05 -14.84
C ARG A 114 1.85 1.33 -16.17
N ASP A 115 1.17 1.98 -17.12
CA ASP A 115 0.91 1.44 -18.46
C ASP A 115 0.25 0.04 -18.44
N GLY A 116 -0.64 -0.20 -17.47
CA GLY A 116 -1.34 -1.48 -17.29
C GLY A 116 -0.48 -2.61 -16.70
N ARG A 117 0.74 -2.30 -16.25
CA ARG A 117 1.64 -3.23 -15.56
C ARG A 117 1.77 -2.84 -14.10
N GLN A 118 1.67 -3.82 -13.20
CA GLN A 118 2.08 -3.64 -11.83
C GLN A 118 3.62 -3.65 -11.76
N LEU A 119 4.18 -2.56 -11.26
CA LEU A 119 5.61 -2.37 -11.02
C LEU A 119 5.87 -2.32 -9.51
N THR A 120 7.14 -2.39 -9.14
CA THR A 120 7.57 -2.40 -7.75
C THR A 120 8.82 -1.54 -7.58
N LEU A 121 8.76 -0.60 -6.65
CA LEU A 121 9.92 0.11 -6.13
C LEU A 121 10.51 -0.71 -4.98
N ARG A 122 11.79 -1.03 -5.08
CA ARG A 122 12.54 -1.74 -4.04
C ARG A 122 13.88 -1.06 -3.78
N PRO A 123 14.48 -1.24 -2.60
CA PRO A 123 15.84 -0.76 -2.38
C PRO A 123 16.82 -1.51 -3.31
N GLY A 124 17.89 -0.82 -3.67
CA GLY A 124 18.99 -1.38 -4.45
C GLY A 124 20.15 -0.41 -4.60
N LYS A 125 21.05 -0.72 -5.53
CA LYS A 125 22.25 0.07 -5.80
C LYS A 125 22.24 0.68 -7.19
N GLY A 126 23.07 1.71 -7.36
CA GLY A 126 23.22 2.44 -8.61
C GLY A 126 23.59 1.53 -9.79
N ASP A 127 24.37 0.49 -9.55
CA ASP A 127 24.77 -0.49 -10.57
C ASP A 127 23.60 -1.32 -11.09
N GLU A 128 22.54 -1.50 -10.28
CA GLU A 128 21.33 -2.23 -10.70
C GLU A 128 20.43 -1.39 -11.60
N THR A 129 20.61 -0.07 -11.68
CA THR A 129 19.78 0.80 -12.51
C THR A 129 20.06 0.66 -14.00
N GLY A 130 21.26 0.19 -14.37
CA GLY A 130 21.76 0.19 -15.75
C GLY A 130 22.30 1.55 -16.21
N PHE A 131 22.21 2.60 -15.39
CA PHE A 131 22.69 3.93 -15.74
C PHE A 131 24.11 4.17 -15.21
N LYS A 132 25.06 4.43 -16.11
CA LYS A 132 26.44 4.76 -15.75
C LYS A 132 26.55 5.96 -14.81
N TYR A 133 25.65 6.94 -14.95
CA TYR A 133 25.60 8.13 -14.08
C TYR A 133 25.32 7.78 -12.61
N LEU A 134 24.59 6.68 -12.36
CA LEU A 134 24.22 6.25 -11.02
C LEU A 134 25.16 5.18 -10.46
N ALA A 135 26.04 4.60 -11.27
CA ALA A 135 26.95 3.54 -10.87
C ALA A 135 27.75 3.88 -9.59
N GLY A 136 27.88 2.90 -8.71
CA GLY A 136 28.53 3.06 -7.40
C GLY A 136 27.72 3.76 -6.31
N LYS A 137 26.56 4.36 -6.60
CA LYS A 137 25.64 4.86 -5.55
C LYS A 137 25.01 3.70 -4.78
N THR A 138 24.76 3.90 -3.49
CA THR A 138 24.27 2.84 -2.60
C THR A 138 22.86 3.05 -2.07
N ASP A 139 22.33 4.28 -2.21
CA ASP A 139 20.98 4.63 -1.78
C ASP A 139 20.13 4.88 -3.02
N CYS A 140 19.52 3.81 -3.53
CA CYS A 140 18.75 3.83 -4.75
C CYS A 140 17.46 3.03 -4.62
N LEU A 141 16.45 3.44 -5.38
CA LEU A 141 15.25 2.67 -5.65
C LEU A 141 15.28 2.13 -7.08
N ILE A 142 14.99 0.84 -7.21
CA ILE A 142 14.97 0.12 -8.49
C ILE A 142 13.52 -0.14 -8.87
N VAL A 143 13.16 0.22 -10.09
CA VAL A 143 11.84 -0.10 -10.71
C VAL A 143 11.99 -1.30 -11.64
N GLU A 144 12.97 -1.26 -12.54
CA GLU A 144 13.30 -2.36 -13.45
C GLU A 144 14.83 -2.52 -13.52
N VAL A 145 15.34 -3.70 -13.18
CA VAL A 145 16.79 -3.98 -13.19
C VAL A 145 17.39 -3.72 -14.57
N ALA A 146 18.54 -3.04 -14.57
CA ALA A 146 19.30 -2.62 -15.74
C ALA A 146 18.54 -1.71 -16.73
N LYS A 147 17.40 -1.15 -16.32
CA LYS A 147 16.54 -0.30 -17.15
C LYS A 147 16.11 0.99 -16.47
N GLU A 148 15.76 0.92 -15.19
CA GLU A 148 15.20 2.05 -14.47
C GLU A 148 15.47 1.97 -12.96
N GLY A 149 16.06 3.04 -12.45
CA GLY A 149 16.15 3.32 -11.03
C GLY A 149 16.62 4.74 -10.77
N TYR A 150 16.50 5.15 -9.52
CA TYR A 150 16.74 6.52 -9.07
C TYR A 150 17.51 6.48 -7.77
N CYS A 151 18.44 7.41 -7.57
CA CYS A 151 19.28 7.43 -6.38
C CYS A 151 19.25 8.79 -5.68
N ARG A 152 19.68 8.80 -4.43
CA ARG A 152 20.01 10.02 -3.67
C ARG A 152 21.47 10.03 -3.24
#